data_AF-A0A6L7S0H2-F1
#
_entry.id   AF-A0A6L7S0H2-F1
#
_cell.length_a   1.000
_cell.length_b   1.000
_cell.length_c   1.000
_cell.angle_alpha   90.00
_cell.angle_beta   90.00
_cell.angle_gamma   90.00
#
_symmetry.space_group_name_H-M   'P 1'
#
loop_
_entity.id
_entity.type
_entity.pdbx_description
1 polymer ?
#
loop_
_entity_poly.entity_id
_entity_poly.type
_entity_poly.pdbx_seq_one_letter_code
_entity_poly.pdbx_strand_id
1 'polypeptide(L)'
;PKRLKGSWAGGMGHTQFIPTTYLDHAVDFRGDGRPDIWSDDPADALASTAFFLRHCGWRKGQPWGMEVVLSRGFDLSLADRRIRKAVNDWVAMGVRDARGRRVPDHGFASILIPAGVRGAAFMIFDNFHVIRQYNAADAYVIAVGHLADRLGGGGPLRSGWPRRDRNLGRAERLEMQRLLTARGFDTQGMDGIIGPNTVDAIRTFQASQGLPPDGHASHEVLERLKRDRRFSSILGSGRSRRRLPEDRRR
;
A
#
# COMPACT_ATOMS: atom_id res chain seq x y z
N PRO A 1 -26.01 11.51 25.57
CA PRO A 1 -25.73 10.19 24.94
C PRO A 1 -26.39 9.96 23.57
N LYS A 2 -27.73 10.13 23.44
CA LYS A 2 -28.48 9.75 22.22
C LYS A 2 -28.07 10.46 20.90
N ARG A 3 -27.36 11.59 20.98
CA ARG A 3 -26.86 12.35 19.81
C ARG A 3 -25.46 11.96 19.36
N LEU A 4 -24.72 11.20 20.18
CA LEU A 4 -23.37 10.75 19.85
C LEU A 4 -23.47 9.56 18.90
N LYS A 5 -23.52 9.85 17.61
CA LYS A 5 -23.59 8.85 16.54
C LYS A 5 -22.18 8.50 16.04
N GLY A 6 -22.04 7.28 15.57
CA GLY A 6 -20.80 6.80 14.98
C GLY A 6 -20.99 5.52 14.18
N SER A 7 -19.92 5.08 13.54
CA SER A 7 -19.85 3.77 12.88
C SER A 7 -19.84 2.62 13.88
N TRP A 8 -20.05 1.40 13.39
CA TRP A 8 -20.09 0.18 14.22
C TRP A 8 -18.81 -0.05 15.04
N ALA A 9 -17.67 0.46 14.56
CA ALA A 9 -16.37 0.36 15.21
C ALA A 9 -16.05 1.57 16.12
N GLY A 10 -17.01 2.47 16.34
CA GLY A 10 -16.86 3.62 17.23
C GLY A 10 -16.22 4.86 16.62
N GLY A 11 -16.11 4.96 15.28
CA GLY A 11 -15.73 6.21 14.62
C GLY A 11 -16.86 7.23 14.70
N MET A 12 -16.61 8.39 15.31
CA MET A 12 -17.65 9.33 15.75
C MET A 12 -17.80 10.53 14.81
N GLY A 13 -19.04 10.99 14.62
CA GLY A 13 -19.33 12.27 13.95
C GLY A 13 -18.80 12.37 12.52
N HIS A 14 -18.61 13.60 12.05
CA HIS A 14 -18.07 13.90 10.71
C HIS A 14 -16.63 13.43 10.54
N THR A 15 -15.81 13.53 11.59
CA THR A 15 -14.38 13.19 11.53
C THR A 15 -14.12 11.69 11.55
N GLN A 16 -15.08 10.89 12.02
CA GLN A 16 -14.89 9.46 12.32
C GLN A 16 -13.75 9.17 13.30
N PHE A 17 -13.39 10.13 14.16
CA PHE A 17 -12.45 9.89 15.25
C PHE A 17 -12.95 8.81 16.20
N ILE A 18 -12.06 7.92 16.60
CA ILE A 18 -12.32 7.06 17.76
C ILE A 18 -12.25 7.91 19.05
N PRO A 19 -12.82 7.45 20.18
CA PRO A 19 -12.90 8.25 21.41
C PRO A 19 -11.56 8.83 21.90
N THR A 20 -10.47 8.07 21.82
CA THR A 20 -9.14 8.56 22.22
C THR A 20 -8.65 9.68 21.31
N THR A 21 -8.76 9.51 19.99
CA THR A 21 -8.41 10.56 19.02
C THR A 21 -9.26 11.83 19.23
N TYR A 22 -10.54 11.68 19.57
CA TYR A 22 -11.38 12.82 19.91
C TYR A 22 -10.87 13.55 21.17
N LEU A 23 -10.54 12.83 22.25
CA LEU A 23 -10.03 13.44 23.48
C LEU A 23 -8.71 14.18 23.26
N ASP A 24 -7.84 13.67 22.39
CA ASP A 24 -6.52 14.24 22.14
C ASP A 24 -6.54 15.38 21.10
N HIS A 25 -7.53 15.40 20.19
CA HIS A 25 -7.48 16.25 18.99
C HIS A 25 -8.76 17.03 18.65
N ALA A 26 -9.87 16.83 19.37
CA ALA A 26 -11.06 17.61 19.12
C ALA A 26 -10.86 19.07 19.55
N VAL A 27 -11.25 20.01 18.69
CA VAL A 27 -11.10 21.44 18.88
C VAL A 27 -12.48 22.08 18.93
N ASP A 28 -12.74 22.84 20.00
CA ASP A 28 -13.85 23.80 20.05
C ASP A 28 -13.40 25.06 19.31
N PHE A 29 -13.78 25.16 18.04
CA PHE A 29 -13.40 26.26 17.18
C PHE A 29 -14.39 27.41 17.27
N ARG A 30 -15.66 27.11 17.60
CA ARG A 30 -16.71 28.12 17.76
C ARG A 30 -16.63 28.86 19.09
N GLY A 31 -15.97 28.29 20.10
CA GLY A 31 -15.82 28.88 21.43
C GLY A 31 -17.08 28.74 22.29
N ASP A 32 -17.91 27.73 22.03
CA ASP A 32 -19.14 27.47 22.80
C ASP A 32 -18.92 26.55 24.01
N GLY A 33 -17.67 26.14 24.24
CA GLY A 33 -17.19 25.33 25.34
C GLY A 33 -17.17 23.83 25.06
N ARG A 34 -17.52 23.38 23.84
CA ARG A 34 -17.60 21.94 23.51
C ARG A 34 -17.19 21.65 22.06
N PRO A 35 -16.13 20.84 21.83
CA PRO A 35 -15.80 20.37 20.48
C PRO A 35 -16.93 19.50 19.88
N ASP A 36 -17.83 20.06 19.08
CA ASP A 36 -18.96 19.33 18.50
C ASP A 36 -18.66 18.84 17.08
N ILE A 37 -18.10 17.64 16.98
CA ILE A 37 -17.81 17.00 15.69
C ILE A 37 -19.04 16.33 15.04
N TRP A 38 -20.25 16.52 15.57
CA TRP A 38 -21.49 15.89 15.08
C TRP A 38 -22.47 16.87 14.44
N SER A 39 -22.44 18.15 14.80
CA SER A 39 -23.45 19.13 14.36
C SER A 39 -23.48 19.34 12.85
N ASP A 40 -24.61 19.85 12.34
CA ASP A 40 -24.74 20.22 10.92
C ASP A 40 -23.74 21.33 10.53
N ASP A 41 -23.42 22.23 11.45
CA ASP A 41 -22.27 23.13 11.32
C ASP A 41 -20.97 22.33 11.53
N PRO A 42 -20.11 22.21 10.51
CA PRO A 42 -18.94 21.35 10.55
C PRO A 42 -17.68 22.07 11.08
N ALA A 43 -17.79 23.30 11.60
CA ALA A 43 -16.63 24.11 11.99
C ALA A 43 -15.66 23.36 12.93
N ASP A 44 -16.17 22.78 14.01
CA ASP A 44 -15.36 22.02 14.96
C ASP A 44 -14.79 20.74 14.33
N ALA A 45 -15.54 20.06 13.46
CA ALA A 45 -15.05 18.88 12.75
C ALA A 45 -13.86 19.24 11.83
N LEU A 46 -13.98 20.31 11.05
CA LEU A 46 -12.92 20.78 10.15
C LEU A 46 -11.69 21.24 10.93
N ALA A 47 -11.89 22.00 12.01
CA ALA A 47 -10.80 22.45 12.88
C ALA A 47 -10.09 21.29 13.57
N SER A 48 -10.85 20.30 14.07
CA SER A 48 -10.32 19.07 14.68
C SER A 48 -9.51 18.25 13.69
N THR A 49 -10.01 18.05 12.47
CA THR A 49 -9.27 17.37 11.39
C THR A 49 -7.98 18.12 11.05
N ALA A 50 -8.03 19.45 10.93
CA ALA A 50 -6.84 20.26 10.65
C ALA A 50 -5.81 20.19 11.79
N PHE A 51 -6.27 20.23 13.05
CA PHE A 51 -5.41 20.08 14.23
C PHE A 51 -4.74 18.71 14.25
N PHE A 52 -5.50 17.64 14.01
CA PHE A 52 -4.97 16.28 13.91
C PHE A 52 -3.89 16.16 12.83
N LEU A 53 -4.17 16.61 11.61
CA LEU A 53 -3.19 16.55 10.51
C LEU A 53 -1.92 17.36 10.84
N ARG A 54 -2.08 18.57 11.41
CA ARG A 54 -0.96 19.40 11.86
C ARG A 54 -0.14 18.70 12.93
N HIS A 55 -0.80 18.11 13.94
CA HIS A 55 -0.15 17.36 15.01
C HIS A 55 0.64 16.16 14.46
N CYS A 56 0.10 15.46 13.45
CA CYS A 56 0.78 14.38 12.74
C CYS A 56 1.93 14.84 11.82
N GLY A 57 2.18 16.15 11.69
CA GLY A 57 3.31 16.70 10.95
C GLY A 57 3.00 17.20 9.54
N TRP A 58 1.74 17.57 9.25
CA TRP A 58 1.36 18.15 7.96
C TRP A 58 2.23 19.34 7.58
N ARG A 59 2.78 19.31 6.36
CA ARG A 59 3.62 20.35 5.79
C ARG A 59 2.80 21.19 4.82
N LYS A 60 2.46 22.42 5.21
CA LYS A 60 1.70 23.34 4.35
C LYS A 60 2.45 23.58 3.03
N GLY A 61 1.76 23.43 1.91
CA GLY A 61 2.31 23.65 0.58
C GLY A 61 3.09 22.47 -0.03
N GLN A 62 3.40 21.42 0.75
CA GLN A 62 3.94 20.18 0.18
C GLN A 62 2.78 19.34 -0.40
N PRO A 63 2.90 18.79 -1.61
CA PRO A 63 1.91 17.86 -2.13
C PRO A 63 1.84 16.59 -1.28
N TRP A 64 0.68 15.93 -1.24
CA TRP A 64 0.57 14.57 -0.68
C TRP A 64 1.36 13.58 -1.54
N GLY A 65 1.20 13.72 -2.86
CA GLY A 65 1.85 12.92 -3.88
C GLY A 65 1.61 13.52 -5.27
N MET A 66 2.33 13.01 -6.25
CA MET A 66 2.21 13.41 -7.65
C MET A 66 2.24 12.16 -8.52
N GLU A 67 1.35 12.08 -9.51
CA GLU A 67 1.45 11.05 -10.54
C GLU A 67 2.73 11.27 -11.37
N VAL A 68 3.50 10.19 -11.54
CA VAL A 68 4.79 10.19 -12.23
C VAL A 68 4.85 9.09 -13.28
N VAL A 69 5.75 9.27 -14.24
CA VAL A 69 6.13 8.26 -15.22
C VAL A 69 7.52 7.76 -14.87
N LEU A 70 7.67 6.43 -14.82
CA LEU A 70 8.95 5.75 -14.61
C LEU A 70 9.61 5.47 -15.97
N SER A 71 10.93 5.62 -16.05
CA SER A 71 11.70 5.36 -17.26
C SER A 71 11.68 3.87 -17.62
N ARG A 72 11.88 3.55 -18.91
CA ARG A 72 12.06 2.15 -19.34
C ARG A 72 13.32 1.60 -18.69
N GLY A 73 13.19 0.51 -17.94
CA GLY A 73 14.30 -0.09 -17.19
C GLY A 73 14.51 0.50 -15.80
N PHE A 74 13.59 1.32 -15.30
CA PHE A 74 13.57 1.73 -13.88
C PHE A 74 13.63 0.50 -12.97
N ASP A 75 14.50 0.54 -11.97
CA ASP A 75 14.62 -0.52 -10.97
C ASP A 75 13.41 -0.53 -10.03
N LEU A 76 12.51 -1.49 -10.25
CA LEU A 76 11.25 -1.60 -9.52
C LEU A 76 11.43 -2.02 -8.06
N SER A 77 12.60 -2.53 -7.67
CA SER A 77 12.90 -2.76 -6.26
C SER A 77 12.94 -1.45 -5.47
N LEU A 78 13.19 -0.32 -6.13
CA LEU A 78 13.16 1.01 -5.54
C LEU A 78 11.75 1.57 -5.32
N ALA A 79 10.71 0.97 -5.91
CA ALA A 79 9.33 1.39 -5.77
C ALA A 79 8.71 0.89 -4.44
N ASP A 80 9.33 1.32 -3.34
CA ASP A 80 8.96 0.96 -1.98
C ASP A 80 8.84 2.22 -1.11
N ARG A 81 7.77 2.33 -0.33
CA ARG A 81 7.52 3.47 0.56
C ARG A 81 8.60 3.63 1.65
N ARG A 82 9.37 2.59 1.95
CA ARG A 82 10.50 2.64 2.90
C ARG A 82 11.73 3.31 2.28
N ILE A 83 11.86 3.32 0.96
CA ILE A 83 13.00 3.88 0.24
C ILE A 83 12.72 5.36 -0.01
N ARG A 84 13.34 6.23 0.79
CA ARG A 84 13.26 7.68 0.64
C ARG A 84 14.52 8.21 -0.03
N LYS A 85 14.35 9.06 -1.04
CA LYS A 85 15.44 9.78 -1.73
C LYS A 85 15.01 11.20 -2.02
N ALA A 86 15.96 12.11 -2.27
CA ALA A 86 15.61 13.45 -2.71
C ALA A 86 14.92 13.38 -4.08
N VAL A 87 13.99 14.30 -4.37
CA VAL A 87 13.33 14.36 -5.70
C VAL A 87 14.36 14.41 -6.82
N ASN A 88 15.46 15.14 -6.64
CA ASN A 88 16.51 15.27 -7.65
C ASN A 88 17.20 13.94 -7.98
N ASP A 89 17.34 13.02 -7.01
CA ASP A 89 17.88 11.68 -7.24
C ASP A 89 16.93 10.84 -8.09
N TRP A 90 15.62 10.89 -7.79
CA TRP A 90 14.60 10.22 -8.60
C TRP A 90 14.55 10.76 -10.03
N VAL A 91 14.65 12.08 -10.18
CA VAL A 91 14.70 12.75 -11.48
C VAL A 91 15.96 12.30 -12.25
N ALA A 92 17.11 12.17 -11.59
CA ALA A 92 18.33 11.65 -12.20
C ALA A 92 18.18 10.18 -12.65
N MET A 93 17.38 9.38 -11.94
CA MET A 93 16.99 8.01 -12.34
C MET A 93 15.93 7.97 -13.47
N GLY A 94 15.53 9.13 -14.00
CA GLY A 94 14.61 9.22 -15.14
C GLY A 94 13.13 9.33 -14.76
N VAL A 95 12.79 9.51 -13.48
CA VAL A 95 11.40 9.78 -13.07
C VAL A 95 10.96 11.16 -13.58
N ARG A 96 9.76 11.25 -14.14
CA ARG A 96 9.16 12.48 -14.68
C ARG A 96 7.73 12.64 -14.18
N ASP A 97 7.18 13.85 -14.22
CA ASP A 97 5.75 14.04 -13.91
C ASP A 97 4.86 13.35 -14.95
N ALA A 98 3.55 13.27 -14.69
CA ALA A 98 2.58 12.69 -15.62
C ALA A 98 2.50 13.37 -17.01
N ARG A 99 3.19 14.50 -17.22
CA ARG A 99 3.33 15.19 -18.51
C ARG A 99 4.72 15.04 -19.14
N GLY A 100 5.58 14.21 -18.57
CA GLY A 100 6.95 13.99 -19.05
C GLY A 100 7.94 15.10 -18.68
N ARG A 101 7.53 16.05 -17.82
CA ARG A 101 8.38 17.16 -17.38
C ARG A 101 9.18 16.77 -16.14
N ARG A 102 10.17 17.59 -15.78
CA ARG A 102 10.91 17.46 -14.52
C ARG A 102 9.94 17.58 -13.34
N VAL A 103 10.07 16.71 -12.35
CA VAL A 103 9.29 16.81 -11.11
C VAL A 103 9.81 18.01 -10.30
N PRO A 104 8.93 18.92 -9.80
CA PRO A 104 9.33 19.99 -8.89
C PRO A 104 9.91 19.44 -7.58
N ASP A 105 10.90 20.13 -7.03
CA ASP A 105 11.55 19.69 -5.80
C ASP A 105 10.69 20.04 -4.57
N HIS A 106 10.28 19.00 -3.85
CA HIS A 106 9.51 19.08 -2.61
C HIS A 106 10.19 18.32 -1.46
N GLY A 107 11.50 18.09 -1.57
CA GLY A 107 12.32 17.40 -0.56
C GLY A 107 12.46 15.90 -0.80
N PHE A 108 12.24 15.11 0.25
CA PHE A 108 12.36 13.65 0.18
C PHE A 108 11.04 12.99 -0.20
N ALA A 109 11.12 12.03 -1.12
CA ALA A 109 9.99 11.28 -1.61
C ALA A 109 10.29 9.78 -1.77
N SER A 110 9.23 8.99 -1.92
CA SER A 110 9.28 7.58 -2.31
C SER A 110 8.45 7.36 -3.57
N ILE A 111 8.68 6.23 -4.25
CA ILE A 111 7.86 5.81 -5.39
C ILE A 111 6.88 4.72 -4.94
N LEU A 112 5.61 4.88 -5.28
CA LEU A 112 4.52 3.94 -5.00
C LEU A 112 3.85 3.51 -6.30
N ILE A 113 3.69 2.20 -6.50
CA ILE A 113 3.01 1.59 -7.65
C ILE A 113 1.85 0.69 -7.17
N PRO A 114 0.72 1.27 -6.75
CA PRO A 114 -0.33 0.55 -6.01
C PRO A 114 -1.03 -0.58 -6.79
N ALA A 115 -0.87 -0.61 -8.13
CA ALA A 115 -1.39 -1.67 -8.98
C ALA A 115 -0.32 -2.27 -9.91
N GLY A 116 0.94 -2.27 -9.44
CA GLY A 116 2.09 -2.74 -10.19
C GLY A 116 2.47 -1.85 -11.39
N VAL A 117 3.39 -2.34 -12.21
CA VAL A 117 3.99 -1.57 -13.33
C VAL A 117 3.01 -1.19 -14.44
N ARG A 118 1.86 -1.86 -14.50
CA ARG A 118 0.81 -1.61 -15.50
C ARG A 118 -0.19 -0.54 -15.02
N GLY A 119 -0.10 -0.09 -13.77
CA GLY A 119 -0.94 0.95 -13.20
C GLY A 119 -0.24 2.30 -13.11
N ALA A 120 -0.91 3.25 -12.45
CA ALA A 120 -0.33 4.54 -12.13
C ALA A 120 0.85 4.39 -11.15
N ALA A 121 1.88 5.22 -11.33
CA ALA A 121 2.96 5.40 -10.37
C ALA A 121 2.83 6.77 -9.69
N PHE A 122 3.15 6.84 -8.41
CA PHE A 122 3.07 8.06 -7.62
C PHE A 122 4.42 8.31 -6.94
N MET A 123 4.89 9.55 -7.03
CA MET A 123 5.88 10.08 -6.10
C MET A 123 5.14 10.57 -4.86
N ILE A 124 5.40 9.99 -3.70
CA ILE A 124 4.71 10.28 -2.44
C ILE A 124 5.63 11.03 -1.46
N PHE A 125 5.10 12.02 -0.76
CA PHE A 125 5.85 12.91 0.14
C PHE A 125 5.42 12.74 1.61
N ASP A 126 5.96 13.53 2.54
CA ASP A 126 5.63 13.44 3.97
C ASP A 126 4.12 13.53 4.22
N ASN A 127 3.41 14.41 3.50
CA ASN A 127 1.95 14.55 3.62
C ASN A 127 1.17 13.28 3.24
N PHE A 128 1.70 12.38 2.41
CA PHE A 128 1.12 11.04 2.20
C PHE A 128 1.09 10.26 3.51
N HIS A 129 2.21 10.27 4.24
CA HIS A 129 2.34 9.56 5.51
C HIS A 129 1.50 10.21 6.62
N VAL A 130 1.29 11.52 6.58
CA VAL A 130 0.39 12.22 7.50
C VAL A 130 -1.06 11.75 7.31
N ILE A 131 -1.55 11.68 6.06
CA ILE A 131 -2.91 11.18 5.78
C ILE A 131 -3.07 9.71 6.21
N ARG A 132 -1.99 8.91 6.11
CA ARG A 132 -1.99 7.53 6.59
C ARG A 132 -2.24 7.38 8.09
N GLN A 133 -1.93 8.40 8.89
CA GLN A 133 -2.24 8.39 10.32
C GLN A 133 -3.75 8.46 10.58
N TYR A 134 -4.51 9.01 9.62
CA TYR A 134 -5.97 9.01 9.64
C TYR A 134 -6.53 7.64 9.25
N ASN A 135 -5.98 7.04 8.19
CA ASN A 135 -6.31 5.70 7.75
C ASN A 135 -5.13 5.06 7.00
N ALA A 136 -4.70 3.88 7.45
CA ALA A 136 -3.50 3.22 6.99
C ALA A 136 -3.59 2.57 5.58
N ALA A 137 -4.68 2.75 4.83
CA ALA A 137 -4.83 2.19 3.48
C ALA A 137 -4.30 3.14 2.40
N ASP A 138 -3.43 2.66 1.50
CA ASP A 138 -2.89 3.49 0.40
C ASP A 138 -3.98 3.97 -0.55
N ALA A 139 -4.97 3.13 -0.84
CA ALA A 139 -6.11 3.51 -1.66
C ALA A 139 -6.92 4.67 -1.04
N TYR A 140 -7.06 4.71 0.29
CA TYR A 140 -7.70 5.81 0.99
C TYR A 140 -6.90 7.10 0.82
N VAL A 141 -5.59 7.05 1.04
CA VAL A 141 -4.71 8.23 0.93
C VAL A 141 -4.71 8.79 -0.48
N ILE A 142 -4.62 7.91 -1.50
CA ILE A 142 -4.69 8.32 -2.91
C ILE A 142 -6.05 8.94 -3.20
N ALA A 143 -7.15 8.37 -2.70
CA ALA A 143 -8.48 8.92 -2.90
C ALA A 143 -8.65 10.31 -2.25
N VAL A 144 -8.22 10.48 -0.99
CA VAL A 144 -8.27 11.77 -0.28
C VAL A 144 -7.38 12.81 -0.95
N GLY A 145 -6.13 12.45 -1.24
CA GLY A 145 -5.18 13.35 -1.90
C GLY A 145 -5.66 13.75 -3.29
N HIS A 146 -6.10 12.78 -4.11
CA HIS A 146 -6.62 13.07 -5.43
C HIS A 146 -7.92 13.89 -5.37
N LEU A 147 -8.83 13.61 -4.43
CA LEU A 147 -10.03 14.42 -4.23
C LEU A 147 -9.66 15.88 -3.88
N ALA A 148 -8.68 16.08 -3.01
CA ALA A 148 -8.18 17.41 -2.69
C ALA A 148 -7.59 18.12 -3.91
N ASP A 149 -6.81 17.41 -4.75
CA ASP A 149 -6.30 17.95 -6.02
C ASP A 149 -7.47 18.36 -6.93
N ARG A 150 -8.51 17.53 -7.06
CA ARG A 150 -9.69 17.80 -7.90
C ARG A 150 -10.49 19.00 -7.41
N LEU A 151 -10.67 19.14 -6.09
CA LEU A 151 -11.30 20.32 -5.48
C LEU A 151 -10.46 21.59 -5.69
N GLY A 152 -9.13 21.47 -5.70
CA GLY A 152 -8.19 22.55 -6.03
C GLY A 152 -8.06 22.88 -7.52
N GLY A 153 -8.88 22.27 -8.40
CA GLY A 153 -8.86 22.50 -9.84
C GLY A 153 -7.85 21.66 -10.62
N GLY A 154 -7.18 20.70 -9.97
CA GLY A 154 -6.30 19.73 -10.60
C GLY A 154 -7.04 18.79 -11.57
N GLY A 155 -6.33 18.26 -12.56
CA GLY A 155 -6.88 17.31 -13.55
C GLY A 155 -7.12 15.89 -12.98
N PRO A 156 -7.77 15.00 -13.75
CA PRO A 156 -7.83 13.58 -13.41
C PRO A 156 -6.44 12.93 -13.51
N LEU A 157 -6.27 11.77 -12.87
CA LEU A 157 -5.12 10.91 -13.12
C LEU A 157 -5.05 10.53 -14.61
N ARG A 158 -3.86 10.56 -15.19
CA ARG A 158 -3.63 10.32 -16.63
C ARG A 158 -3.44 8.84 -16.95
N SER A 159 -2.79 8.11 -16.07
CA SER A 159 -2.49 6.70 -16.24
C SER A 159 -3.76 5.86 -16.11
N GLY A 160 -3.79 4.78 -16.90
CA GLY A 160 -4.79 3.74 -16.73
C GLY A 160 -4.58 2.95 -15.44
N TRP A 161 -5.60 2.15 -15.12
CA TRP A 161 -5.51 1.11 -14.09
C TRP A 161 -5.67 -0.25 -14.77
N PRO A 162 -5.01 -1.30 -14.27
CA PRO A 162 -5.21 -2.66 -14.79
C PRO A 162 -6.61 -3.17 -14.37
N ARG A 163 -7.67 -2.67 -15.00
CA ARG A 163 -9.08 -2.94 -14.61
C ARG A 163 -9.49 -4.41 -14.69
N ARG A 164 -8.72 -5.22 -15.43
CA ARG A 164 -8.92 -6.67 -15.53
C ARG A 164 -8.22 -7.45 -14.41
N ASP A 165 -7.35 -6.80 -13.64
CA ASP A 165 -6.72 -7.41 -12.48
C ASP A 165 -7.67 -7.27 -11.28
N ARG A 166 -8.31 -8.38 -10.90
CA ARG A 166 -9.19 -8.40 -9.74
C ARG A 166 -8.37 -8.46 -8.46
N ASN A 167 -8.86 -7.81 -7.41
CA ASN A 167 -8.27 -7.93 -6.08
C ASN A 167 -8.37 -9.37 -5.57
N LEU A 168 -7.32 -9.83 -4.90
CA LEU A 168 -7.31 -11.12 -4.22
C LEU A 168 -8.17 -11.07 -2.97
N GLY A 169 -9.04 -12.06 -2.79
CA GLY A 169 -9.76 -12.29 -1.54
C GLY A 169 -8.83 -12.76 -0.43
N ARG A 170 -9.29 -12.74 0.83
CA ARG A 170 -8.46 -13.12 1.98
C ARG A 170 -7.89 -14.55 1.86
N ALA A 171 -8.72 -15.50 1.45
CA ALA A 171 -8.30 -16.89 1.25
C ALA A 171 -7.19 -17.01 0.19
N GLU A 172 -7.27 -16.23 -0.89
CA GLU A 172 -6.29 -16.22 -1.97
C GLU A 172 -4.97 -15.56 -1.54
N ARG A 173 -5.02 -14.53 -0.69
CA ARG A 173 -3.82 -13.91 -0.12
C ARG A 173 -3.10 -14.85 0.83
N LEU A 174 -3.84 -15.59 1.66
CA LEU A 174 -3.28 -16.66 2.50
C LEU A 174 -2.67 -17.78 1.66
N GLU A 175 -3.36 -18.18 0.59
CA GLU A 175 -2.83 -19.18 -0.34
C GLU A 175 -1.54 -18.69 -1.01
N MET A 176 -1.50 -17.43 -1.45
CA MET A 176 -0.31 -16.80 -2.02
C MET A 176 0.86 -16.85 -1.05
N GLN A 177 0.68 -16.38 0.19
CA GLN A 177 1.74 -16.38 1.21
C GLN A 177 2.25 -17.81 1.48
N ARG A 178 1.34 -18.78 1.60
CA ARG A 178 1.69 -20.20 1.75
C ARG A 178 2.51 -20.73 0.58
N LEU A 179 2.10 -20.43 -0.65
CA LEU A 179 2.78 -20.91 -1.86
C LEU A 179 4.15 -20.24 -2.08
N LEU A 180 4.31 -18.98 -1.67
CA LEU A 180 5.58 -18.24 -1.67
C LEU A 180 6.57 -18.89 -0.70
N THR A 181 6.18 -19.01 0.58
CA THR A 181 7.04 -19.60 1.62
C THR A 181 7.41 -21.05 1.28
N ALA A 182 6.46 -21.85 0.79
CA ALA A 182 6.73 -23.23 0.37
C ALA A 182 7.73 -23.35 -0.80
N ARG A 183 7.96 -22.27 -1.54
CA ARG A 183 8.92 -22.19 -2.65
C ARG A 183 10.22 -21.45 -2.27
N GLY A 184 10.42 -21.17 -0.99
CA GLY A 184 11.62 -20.49 -0.48
C GLY A 184 11.59 -18.97 -0.58
N PHE A 185 10.46 -18.37 -0.96
CA PHE A 185 10.25 -16.92 -0.92
C PHE A 185 9.57 -16.58 0.41
N ASP A 186 10.38 -16.37 1.46
CA ASP A 186 9.85 -16.24 2.81
C ASP A 186 9.04 -14.94 3.01
N THR A 187 7.80 -15.11 3.44
CA THR A 187 6.85 -14.03 3.75
C THR A 187 6.88 -13.63 5.23
N GLN A 188 7.64 -14.35 6.07
CA GLN A 188 7.73 -14.19 7.53
C GLN A 188 6.38 -14.31 8.27
N GLY A 189 5.40 -14.97 7.66
CA GLY A 189 4.07 -15.18 8.24
C GLY A 189 2.97 -15.33 7.18
N MET A 190 1.83 -15.88 7.59
CA MET A 190 0.67 -16.11 6.72
C MET A 190 -0.61 -15.58 7.37
N ASP A 191 -0.75 -14.26 7.42
CA ASP A 191 -1.86 -13.54 8.05
C ASP A 191 -2.96 -13.09 7.05
N GLY A 192 -2.68 -13.20 5.75
CA GLY A 192 -3.52 -12.72 4.66
C GLY A 192 -3.41 -11.22 4.42
N ILE A 193 -2.41 -10.55 5.00
CA ILE A 193 -2.10 -9.14 4.81
C ILE A 193 -0.91 -9.03 3.85
N ILE A 194 -1.06 -8.28 2.75
CA ILE A 194 0.05 -8.01 1.83
C ILE A 194 0.89 -6.87 2.40
N GLY A 195 1.71 -7.20 3.40
CA GLY A 195 2.68 -6.30 4.01
C GLY A 195 4.03 -6.30 3.27
N PRO A 196 5.01 -5.49 3.74
CA PRO A 196 6.33 -5.37 3.10
C PRO A 196 7.03 -6.71 2.87
N ASN A 197 6.99 -7.63 3.84
CA ASN A 197 7.60 -8.96 3.72
C ASN A 197 6.96 -9.79 2.59
N THR A 198 5.64 -9.73 2.45
CA THR A 198 4.94 -10.42 1.35
C THR A 198 5.26 -9.77 0.00
N VAL A 199 5.32 -8.44 -0.05
CA VAL A 199 5.71 -7.69 -1.26
C VAL A 199 7.12 -8.08 -1.71
N ASP A 200 8.08 -8.15 -0.78
CA ASP A 200 9.48 -8.51 -1.07
C ASP A 200 9.59 -9.98 -1.54
N ALA A 201 8.82 -10.90 -0.94
CA ALA A 201 8.71 -12.28 -1.41
C ALA A 201 8.13 -12.37 -2.83
N ILE A 202 7.10 -11.57 -3.14
CA ILE A 202 6.51 -11.49 -4.49
C ILE A 202 7.53 -10.96 -5.50
N ARG A 203 8.29 -9.90 -5.18
CA ARG A 203 9.35 -9.37 -6.05
C ARG A 203 10.38 -10.44 -6.39
N THR A 204 10.82 -11.17 -5.37
CA THR A 204 11.81 -12.24 -5.53
C THR A 204 11.26 -13.37 -6.41
N PHE A 205 10.00 -13.77 -6.19
CA PHE A 205 9.31 -14.73 -7.04
C PHE A 205 9.18 -14.24 -8.49
N GLN A 206 8.72 -13.01 -8.70
CA GLN A 206 8.58 -12.41 -10.03
C GLN A 206 9.91 -12.42 -10.79
N ALA A 207 11.00 -11.97 -10.14
CA ALA A 207 12.34 -12.02 -10.71
C ALA A 207 12.74 -13.45 -11.12
N SER A 208 12.47 -14.46 -10.28
CA SER A 208 12.75 -15.87 -10.59
C SER A 208 11.99 -16.41 -11.81
N GLN A 209 10.88 -15.77 -12.18
CA GLN A 209 10.03 -16.12 -13.31
C GLN A 209 10.27 -15.22 -14.54
N GLY A 210 11.24 -14.30 -14.48
CA GLY A 210 11.48 -13.33 -15.56
C GLY A 210 10.36 -12.29 -15.72
N LEU A 211 9.56 -12.06 -14.68
CA LEU A 211 8.53 -11.04 -14.64
C LEU A 211 9.10 -9.73 -14.06
N PRO A 212 8.48 -8.57 -14.35
CA PRO A 212 8.81 -7.33 -13.66
C PRO A 212 8.65 -7.49 -12.13
N PRO A 213 9.70 -7.26 -11.33
CA PRO A 213 9.64 -7.43 -9.87
C PRO A 213 9.01 -6.21 -9.19
N ASP A 214 7.72 -5.99 -9.47
CA ASP A 214 6.94 -4.85 -8.95
C ASP A 214 6.31 -5.10 -7.58
N GLY A 215 6.31 -6.36 -7.11
CA GLY A 215 5.76 -6.75 -5.81
C GLY A 215 4.23 -6.74 -5.74
N HIS A 216 3.54 -6.56 -6.87
CA HIS A 216 2.10 -6.48 -6.92
C HIS A 216 1.44 -7.86 -6.77
N ALA A 217 0.64 -8.02 -5.71
CA ALA A 217 -0.10 -9.24 -5.39
C ALA A 217 -1.31 -9.45 -6.31
N SER A 218 -1.04 -9.72 -7.59
CA SER A 218 -2.08 -9.93 -8.61
C SER A 218 -2.59 -11.37 -8.66
N HIS A 219 -3.77 -11.54 -9.24
CA HIS A 219 -4.30 -12.87 -9.57
C HIS A 219 -3.38 -13.64 -10.53
N GLU A 220 -2.71 -12.94 -11.45
CA GLU A 220 -1.74 -13.53 -12.36
C GLU A 220 -0.56 -14.18 -11.61
N VAL A 221 -0.02 -13.49 -10.59
CA VAL A 221 1.07 -14.02 -9.75
C VAL A 221 0.61 -15.27 -8.98
N LEU A 222 -0.59 -15.25 -8.40
CA LEU A 222 -1.14 -16.43 -7.70
C LEU A 222 -1.28 -17.64 -8.63
N GLU A 223 -1.83 -17.45 -9.82
CA GLU A 223 -1.99 -18.54 -10.79
C GLU A 223 -0.64 -19.11 -11.27
N ARG A 224 0.37 -18.26 -11.41
CA ARG A 224 1.74 -18.71 -11.70
C ARG A 224 2.32 -19.51 -10.53
N LEU A 225 2.14 -19.06 -9.29
CA LEU A 225 2.54 -19.82 -8.10
C LEU A 225 1.88 -21.20 -8.06
N LYS A 226 0.59 -21.32 -8.40
CA LYS A 226 -0.10 -22.62 -8.46
C LYS A 226 0.46 -23.54 -9.53
N ARG A 227 0.87 -23.00 -10.68
CA ARG A 227 1.37 -23.76 -11.83
C ARG A 227 2.86 -24.10 -11.76
N ASP A 228 3.65 -23.35 -10.98
CA ASP A 228 5.09 -23.58 -10.90
C ASP A 228 5.39 -24.90 -10.19
N ARG A 229 5.65 -25.94 -11.01
CA ARG A 229 5.97 -27.31 -10.59
C ARG A 229 7.45 -27.52 -10.30
N ARG A 230 8.33 -26.52 -10.50
CA ARG A 230 9.80 -26.66 -10.33
C ARG A 230 10.24 -27.10 -8.94
N PHE A 231 9.38 -26.97 -7.93
CA PHE A 231 9.64 -27.39 -6.55
C PHE A 231 8.89 -28.67 -6.12
N SER A 232 8.03 -29.26 -6.98
CA SER A 232 7.31 -30.48 -6.64
C SER A 232 8.13 -31.76 -6.80
N SER A 233 9.29 -31.70 -7.48
CA SER A 233 10.15 -32.87 -7.75
C SER A 233 11.17 -33.15 -6.64
N ILE A 234 11.52 -32.16 -5.81
CA ILE A 234 12.57 -32.31 -4.77
C ILE A 234 12.08 -33.12 -3.56
N LEU A 235 10.77 -33.17 -3.31
CA LEU A 235 10.18 -33.97 -2.21
C LEU A 235 9.72 -35.38 -2.65
N GLY A 236 9.91 -35.75 -3.93
CA GLY A 236 9.33 -36.98 -4.50
C GLY A 236 10.29 -38.17 -4.67
N SER A 237 11.61 -38.02 -4.51
CA SER A 237 12.59 -39.08 -4.84
C SER A 237 13.10 -39.90 -3.65
N GLY A 238 12.59 -39.68 -2.44
CA GLY A 238 13.06 -40.32 -1.20
C GLY A 238 12.38 -41.63 -0.79
N ARG A 239 12.01 -42.54 -1.72
CA ARG A 239 11.59 -43.92 -1.35
C ARG A 239 12.18 -44.95 -2.30
N SER A 240 13.48 -45.23 -2.15
CA SER A 240 14.07 -46.48 -2.63
C SER A 240 13.69 -47.61 -1.65
N ARG A 241 12.85 -48.54 -2.12
CA ARG A 241 12.50 -49.79 -1.42
C ARG A 241 13.76 -50.64 -1.29
N ARG A 242 14.39 -50.68 -0.12
CA ARG A 242 15.27 -51.79 0.25
C ARG A 242 14.40 -53.01 0.56
N ARG A 243 14.40 -53.99 -0.35
CA ARG A 243 13.95 -55.36 -0.04
C ARG A 243 14.96 -55.96 0.94
N LEU A 244 14.48 -56.49 2.06
CA LEU A 244 15.26 -57.35 2.95
C LEU A 244 15.46 -58.72 2.27
N PRO A 245 16.64 -59.36 2.40
CA PRO A 245 16.82 -60.73 1.92
C PRO A 245 16.10 -61.72 2.84
N GLU A 246 15.40 -62.67 2.24
CA GLU A 246 14.89 -63.86 2.91
C GLU A 246 16.06 -64.69 3.47
N ASP A 247 15.97 -65.01 4.75
CA ASP A 247 16.91 -65.85 5.47
C ASP A 247 16.71 -67.31 5.05
N ARG A 248 17.79 -67.94 4.56
CA ARG A 248 17.86 -69.38 4.29
C ARG A 248 18.74 -70.04 5.34
N ARG A 249 18.27 -71.20 5.81
CA ARG A 249 18.92 -72.25 6.66
C ARG A 249 18.72 -71.98 8.16
N ARG A 250 18.27 -72.91 9.00
CA ARG A 250 18.34 -74.38 9.06
C ARG A 250 17.11 -74.92 9.77
#